data_AF-A0A8H5YW03-F1
#
_entry.id   AF-A0A8H5YW03-F1
#
_cell.length_a   1.000
_cell.length_b   1.000
_cell.length_c   1.000
_cell.angle_alpha   90.00
_cell.angle_beta   90.00
_cell.angle_gamma   90.00
#
_symmetry.space_group_name_H-M   'P 1'
#
loop_
_entity.id
_entity.type
_entity.pdbx_description
1 polymer ?
#
loop_
_entity_poly.entity_id
_entity_poly.type
_entity_poly.pdbx_seq_one_letter_code
_entity_poly.pdbx_strand_id
1 'polypeptide(L)'
;MAASSFHPFPRLPTELRLQVWIAACLSYHPYDYGIHYIDVEPTSTESTHSPSYGFTACLADGDNDSPCLRNRGLWTACEESRDVMIQYSKIDGHDCEEDWYSPVCPMHDIFCIKSKTWNTPDDPDEAWKIQIPDLNPKRSQTTDIENIALEFDESWNRDIPKSYVDLMGEKSARGFLSYLFYNKSRHGLTTPNIWIIVKNCQWTFEHHRSSRTAKSWHDYDTDYVQITPYFSSRHCLGTHDFDGVLENLKTFISALDDLYKANENRHGNLHWCPCQDYDEFEISENVQFLAPRHMQIEL
;
A
#
# COMPACT_ATOMS: atom_id res chain seq x y z
N MET A 1 -47.65 21.45 -13.04
CA MET A 1 -46.25 21.02 -12.86
C MET A 1 -46.22 19.52 -13.01
N ALA A 2 -45.47 18.98 -13.97
CA ALA A 2 -45.32 17.53 -14.10
C ALA A 2 -44.47 17.04 -12.93
N ALA A 3 -44.96 16.03 -12.21
CA ALA A 3 -44.15 15.36 -11.20
C ALA A 3 -42.94 14.74 -11.90
N SER A 4 -41.72 15.10 -11.47
CA SER A 4 -40.51 14.43 -11.93
C SER A 4 -40.54 12.99 -11.41
N SER A 5 -41.04 12.06 -12.21
CA SER A 5 -40.95 10.64 -11.87
C SER A 5 -39.51 10.18 -12.10
N PHE A 6 -38.78 9.93 -11.00
CA PHE A 6 -37.49 9.29 -11.09
C PHE A 6 -37.70 7.81 -11.46
N HIS A 7 -37.34 7.42 -12.67
CA HIS A 7 -37.43 6.03 -13.09
C HIS A 7 -36.30 5.22 -12.45
N PRO A 8 -36.59 4.06 -11.84
CA PRO A 8 -35.54 3.15 -11.38
C PRO A 8 -34.58 2.82 -12.51
N PHE A 9 -33.29 2.67 -12.19
CA PHE A 9 -32.24 2.44 -13.19
C PHE A 9 -32.58 1.34 -14.22
N PRO A 10 -33.11 0.15 -13.85
CA PRO A 10 -33.44 -0.90 -14.82
C PRO A 10 -34.57 -0.54 -15.80
N ARG A 11 -35.32 0.54 -15.54
CA ARG A 11 -36.42 1.03 -16.38
C ARG A 11 -36.01 2.19 -17.29
N LEU A 12 -34.76 2.65 -17.21
CA LEU A 12 -34.24 3.65 -18.12
C LEU A 12 -34.05 3.03 -19.52
N PRO A 13 -34.23 3.82 -20.60
CA PRO A 13 -33.79 3.47 -21.94
C PRO A 13 -32.34 2.97 -21.93
N THR A 14 -32.03 2.00 -22.80
CA THR A 14 -30.71 1.37 -22.87
C THR A 14 -29.60 2.39 -23.07
N GLU A 15 -29.83 3.42 -23.88
CA GLU A 15 -28.87 4.48 -24.15
C GLU A 15 -28.50 5.25 -22.88
N LEU A 16 -29.48 5.53 -22.01
CA LEU A 16 -29.24 6.22 -20.73
C LEU A 16 -28.55 5.31 -19.72
N ARG A 17 -28.89 4.02 -19.68
CA ARG A 17 -28.19 3.05 -18.81
C ARG A 17 -26.72 2.91 -19.21
N LEU A 18 -26.45 2.81 -20.51
CA LEU A 18 -25.09 2.77 -21.04
C LEU A 18 -24.32 4.06 -20.74
N GLN A 19 -24.93 5.24 -20.92
CA GLN A 19 -24.29 6.52 -20.57
C GLN A 19 -23.93 6.60 -19.08
N VAL A 20 -24.81 6.12 -18.20
CA VAL A 20 -24.53 6.08 -16.76
C VAL A 20 -23.37 5.12 -16.45
N TRP A 21 -23.33 3.94 -17.08
CA TRP A 21 -22.22 3.00 -16.90
C TRP A 21 -20.90 3.54 -17.43
N ILE A 22 -20.91 4.15 -18.63
CA ILE A 22 -19.72 4.79 -19.23
C ILE A 22 -19.23 5.93 -18.32
N ALA A 23 -20.15 6.77 -17.81
CA ALA A 23 -19.79 7.85 -16.90
C ALA A 23 -19.30 7.34 -15.53
N ALA A 24 -19.67 6.12 -15.13
CA ALA A 24 -19.19 5.49 -13.91
C ALA A 24 -17.81 4.82 -14.08
N CYS A 25 -17.41 4.49 -15.31
CA CYS A 25 -16.08 3.99 -15.61
C CYS A 25 -15.06 5.13 -15.43
N LEU A 26 -14.09 4.95 -14.55
CA LEU A 26 -12.96 5.87 -14.40
C LEU A 26 -11.94 5.57 -15.51
N SER A 27 -11.51 6.59 -16.26
CA SER A 27 -10.33 6.52 -17.12
C SER A 27 -9.09 6.42 -16.23
N TYR A 28 -8.44 5.26 -16.23
CA TYR A 28 -7.12 5.12 -15.62
C TYR A 28 -6.08 5.60 -16.62
N HIS A 29 -5.39 6.71 -16.33
CA HIS A 29 -4.22 7.05 -17.12
C HIS A 29 -3.11 6.05 -16.76
N PRO A 30 -2.34 5.49 -17.71
CA PRO A 30 -1.17 4.64 -17.41
C PRO A 30 -0.08 5.27 -16.51
N TYR A 31 -0.23 6.55 -16.15
CA TYR A 31 0.63 7.27 -15.21
C TYR A 31 -0.07 7.62 -13.89
N ASP A 32 -1.30 7.16 -13.69
CA ASP A 32 -1.99 7.28 -12.41
C ASP A 32 -1.47 6.22 -11.45
N TYR A 33 -1.17 6.63 -10.21
CA TYR A 33 -0.69 5.74 -9.16
C TYR A 33 -1.76 5.66 -8.08
N GLY A 34 -2.35 4.48 -7.91
CA GLY A 34 -3.41 4.22 -6.96
C GLY A 34 -2.89 3.88 -5.56
N ILE A 35 -3.66 4.24 -4.54
CA ILE A 35 -3.58 3.64 -3.20
C ILE A 35 -4.81 2.77 -2.98
N HIS A 36 -4.60 1.51 -2.61
CA HIS A 36 -5.65 0.52 -2.41
C HIS A 36 -5.62 -0.05 -1.01
N TYR A 37 -6.74 -0.01 -0.32
CA TYR A 37 -6.88 -0.61 1.01
C TYR A 37 -7.27 -2.09 0.88
N ILE A 38 -6.48 -2.97 1.50
CA ILE A 38 -6.68 -4.43 1.47
C ILE A 38 -6.65 -5.01 2.87
N ASP A 39 -7.43 -6.07 3.11
CA ASP A 39 -7.25 -6.95 4.26
C ASP A 39 -6.23 -8.03 3.89
N VAL A 40 -5.46 -8.49 4.86
CA VAL A 40 -4.53 -9.61 4.63
C VAL A 40 -4.80 -10.71 5.63
N GLU A 41 -4.95 -11.93 5.11
CA GLU A 41 -5.10 -13.15 5.91
C GLU A 41 -4.00 -14.14 5.55
N PRO A 42 -3.43 -14.87 6.53
CA PRO A 42 -2.45 -15.91 6.27
C PRO A 42 -3.06 -16.97 5.35
N THR A 43 -2.30 -17.42 4.34
CA THR A 43 -2.73 -18.53 3.49
C THR A 43 -2.85 -19.80 4.33
N SER A 44 -4.07 -20.35 4.49
CA SER A 44 -4.25 -21.65 5.13
C SER A 44 -3.61 -22.73 4.25
N THR A 45 -2.56 -23.38 4.77
CA THR A 45 -1.86 -24.49 4.12
C THR A 45 -2.74 -25.75 4.10
N GLU A 46 -3.73 -25.82 3.20
CA GLU A 46 -4.48 -27.06 2.93
C GLU A 46 -4.43 -27.53 1.46
N SER A 47 -3.75 -26.81 0.55
CA SER A 47 -3.59 -27.28 -0.85
C SER A 47 -2.18 -27.75 -1.17
N THR A 48 -2.05 -29.05 -1.43
CA THR A 48 -0.85 -29.89 -1.50
C THR A 48 0.13 -29.62 -2.68
N HIS A 49 0.12 -28.46 -3.35
CA HIS A 49 0.94 -28.28 -4.57
C HIS A 49 1.79 -27.00 -4.70
N SER A 50 1.92 -26.20 -3.63
CA SER A 50 3.07 -25.29 -3.45
C SER A 50 3.13 -24.82 -2.00
N PRO A 51 4.26 -24.94 -1.29
CA PRO A 51 4.45 -24.28 -0.01
C PRO A 51 4.76 -22.80 -0.30
N SER A 52 3.75 -22.03 -0.68
CA SER A 52 3.85 -20.58 -0.62
C SER A 52 3.29 -20.18 0.73
N TYR A 53 4.18 -19.90 1.68
CA TYR A 53 3.81 -19.17 2.88
C TYR A 53 3.62 -17.72 2.48
N GLY A 54 2.38 -17.27 2.48
CA GLY A 54 2.03 -15.94 1.99
C GLY A 54 0.79 -15.41 2.67
N PHE A 55 0.45 -14.18 2.33
CA PHE A 55 -0.88 -13.65 2.64
C PHE A 55 -1.68 -13.62 1.36
N THR A 56 -2.92 -14.10 1.44
CA THR A 56 -3.90 -13.75 0.44
C THR A 56 -4.47 -12.42 0.83
N ALA A 57 -4.30 -11.43 -0.04
CA ALA A 57 -5.01 -10.17 0.09
C ALA A 57 -6.49 -10.40 -0.21
N CYS A 58 -7.33 -10.13 0.80
CA CYS A 58 -8.75 -9.94 0.64
C CYS A 58 -9.04 -8.44 0.58
N LEU A 59 -10.21 -8.04 0.11
CA LEU A 59 -10.58 -6.63 0.18
C LEU A 59 -10.90 -6.26 1.64
N ALA A 60 -10.41 -5.11 2.10
CA ALA A 60 -10.64 -4.63 3.46
C ALA A 60 -12.14 -4.52 3.75
N ASP A 61 -12.61 -5.21 4.79
CA ASP A 61 -14.01 -5.17 5.20
C ASP A 61 -14.36 -3.78 5.75
N GLY A 62 -15.26 -3.07 5.07
CA GLY A 62 -15.78 -1.76 5.48
C GLY A 62 -15.14 -0.55 4.81
N ASP A 63 -14.12 -0.73 3.96
CA ASP A 63 -13.46 0.36 3.26
C ASP A 63 -13.99 0.44 1.82
N ASN A 64 -15.10 1.17 1.60
CA ASN A 64 -15.72 1.30 0.27
C ASN A 64 -14.95 2.25 -0.67
N ASP A 65 -13.87 2.84 -0.17
CA ASP A 65 -13.17 3.97 -0.77
C ASP A 65 -11.89 3.54 -1.50
N SER A 66 -11.67 2.25 -1.72
CA SER A 66 -10.58 1.81 -2.61
C SER A 66 -11.00 1.94 -4.09
N PRO A 67 -10.22 2.61 -4.96
CA PRO A 67 -10.53 2.71 -6.39
C PRO A 67 -10.70 1.35 -7.09
N CYS A 68 -10.04 0.30 -6.58
CA CYS A 68 -10.20 -1.07 -7.07
C CYS A 68 -11.60 -1.67 -6.79
N LEU A 69 -12.31 -1.16 -5.78
CA LEU A 69 -13.67 -1.56 -5.42
C LEU A 69 -14.74 -0.97 -6.33
N ARG A 70 -14.53 0.21 -6.92
CA ARG A 70 -15.47 0.77 -7.89
C ARG A 70 -15.57 -0.09 -9.14
N ASN A 71 -14.42 -0.47 -9.67
CA ASN A 71 -14.36 -1.33 -10.84
C ASN A 71 -14.81 -2.76 -10.51
N ARG A 72 -14.50 -3.31 -9.32
CA ARG A 72 -15.10 -4.60 -8.87
C ARG A 72 -16.62 -4.51 -8.70
N GLY A 73 -17.12 -3.41 -8.14
CA GLY A 73 -18.55 -3.17 -7.95
C GLY A 73 -19.28 -3.05 -9.27
N LEU A 74 -18.77 -2.25 -10.21
CA LEU A 74 -19.27 -2.16 -11.58
C LEU A 74 -19.18 -3.51 -12.32
N TRP A 75 -18.08 -4.24 -12.14
CA TRP A 75 -17.86 -5.55 -12.78
C TRP A 75 -18.80 -6.65 -12.28
N THR A 76 -19.14 -6.60 -10.99
CA THR A 76 -20.02 -7.58 -10.34
C THR A 76 -21.49 -7.16 -10.34
N ALA A 77 -21.81 -5.90 -10.66
CA ALA A 77 -23.18 -5.38 -10.64
C ALA A 77 -24.15 -6.13 -11.57
N CYS A 78 -23.82 -6.23 -12.87
CA CYS A 78 -24.58 -6.99 -13.86
C CYS A 78 -23.78 -7.19 -15.15
N GLU A 79 -24.30 -8.02 -16.06
CA GLU A 79 -23.70 -8.27 -17.38
C GLU A 79 -23.52 -6.98 -18.20
N GLU A 80 -24.54 -6.10 -18.22
CA GLU A 80 -24.46 -4.84 -18.97
C GLU A 80 -23.34 -3.91 -18.48
N SER A 81 -23.19 -3.78 -17.16
CA SER A 81 -22.12 -2.98 -16.57
C SER A 81 -20.74 -3.57 -16.91
N ARG A 82 -20.62 -4.90 -16.87
CA ARG A 82 -19.40 -5.62 -17.25
C ARG A 82 -19.03 -5.41 -18.72
N ASP A 83 -20.01 -5.50 -19.62
CA ASP A 83 -19.78 -5.32 -21.05
C ASP A 83 -19.31 -3.90 -21.38
N VAL A 84 -19.88 -2.89 -20.70
CA VAL A 84 -19.42 -1.50 -20.82
C VAL A 84 -17.99 -1.36 -20.34
N MET A 85 -17.62 -1.95 -19.20
CA MET A 85 -16.24 -1.93 -18.72
C MET A 85 -15.25 -2.57 -19.70
N ILE A 86 -15.62 -3.71 -20.30
CA ILE A 86 -14.79 -4.40 -21.32
C ILE A 86 -14.62 -3.54 -22.57
N GLN A 87 -15.66 -2.80 -22.99
CA GLN A 87 -15.56 -1.90 -24.14
C GLN A 87 -14.75 -0.66 -23.81
N TYR A 88 -14.94 -0.08 -22.63
CA TYR A 88 -14.27 1.14 -22.20
C TYR A 88 -12.77 0.93 -22.06
N SER A 89 -12.33 -0.21 -21.52
CA SER A 89 -10.90 -0.55 -21.41
C SER A 89 -10.18 -0.70 -22.76
N LYS A 90 -10.90 -0.94 -23.85
CA LYS A 90 -10.33 -1.02 -25.21
C LYS A 90 -10.15 0.34 -25.89
N ILE A 91 -10.84 1.38 -25.40
CA ILE A 91 -10.88 2.70 -26.05
C ILE A 91 -9.66 3.57 -25.63
N ASP A 92 -9.09 3.34 -24.44
CA ASP A 92 -8.08 4.22 -23.84
C ASP A 92 -6.60 3.83 -24.09
N GLY A 93 -6.31 2.77 -24.87
CA GLY A 93 -4.93 2.52 -25.32
C GLY A 93 -4.67 1.12 -25.86
N HIS A 94 -4.12 1.09 -27.09
CA HIS A 94 -3.51 -0.03 -27.82
C HIS A 94 -4.37 -1.27 -28.17
N ASP A 95 -4.34 -1.63 -29.46
CA ASP A 95 -4.84 -2.87 -30.08
C ASP A 95 -4.13 -4.13 -29.55
N CYS A 96 -4.21 -4.39 -28.25
CA CYS A 96 -3.82 -5.67 -27.66
C CYS A 96 -5.10 -6.50 -27.51
N GLU A 97 -5.39 -7.33 -28.52
CA GLU A 97 -6.42 -8.37 -28.46
C GLU A 97 -6.05 -9.39 -27.36
N GLU A 98 -6.34 -9.08 -26.08
CA GLU A 98 -6.57 -9.98 -24.94
C GLU A 98 -6.20 -9.39 -23.56
N ASP A 99 -5.53 -8.24 -23.49
CA ASP A 99 -5.06 -7.69 -22.21
C ASP A 99 -6.10 -6.76 -21.57
N TRP A 100 -6.78 -7.31 -20.56
CA TRP A 100 -7.55 -6.54 -19.60
C TRP A 100 -6.63 -5.53 -18.89
N TYR A 101 -6.89 -4.23 -19.05
CA TYR A 101 -6.31 -3.21 -18.17
C TYR A 101 -6.90 -3.39 -16.78
N SER A 102 -6.17 -4.13 -15.94
CA SER A 102 -6.49 -4.28 -14.53
C SER A 102 -6.67 -2.89 -13.91
N PRO A 103 -7.76 -2.65 -13.14
CA PRO A 103 -8.00 -1.36 -12.48
C PRO A 103 -6.99 -1.06 -11.37
N VAL A 104 -6.05 -1.97 -11.17
CA VAL A 104 -4.95 -1.91 -10.23
C VAL A 104 -3.72 -2.44 -10.97
N CYS A 105 -2.60 -1.78 -10.83
CA CYS A 105 -1.31 -2.24 -11.30
C CYS A 105 -0.46 -2.68 -10.09
N PRO A 106 -0.35 -4.01 -9.79
CA PRO A 106 0.31 -4.51 -8.57
C PRO A 106 1.77 -4.09 -8.40
N MET A 107 2.43 -3.75 -9.51
CA MET A 107 3.83 -3.31 -9.58
C MET A 107 3.99 -1.80 -9.35
N HIS A 108 2.95 -0.98 -9.60
CA HIS A 108 3.05 0.48 -9.54
C HIS A 108 2.22 1.09 -8.41
N ASP A 109 1.07 0.49 -8.09
CA ASP A 109 0.16 0.97 -7.06
C ASP A 109 0.66 0.58 -5.67
N ILE A 110 0.17 1.31 -4.67
CA ILE A 110 0.46 1.09 -3.26
C ILE A 110 -0.73 0.39 -2.61
N PHE A 111 -0.47 -0.71 -1.91
CA PHE A 111 -1.48 -1.45 -1.18
C PHE A 111 -1.34 -1.16 0.31
N CYS A 112 -2.24 -0.35 0.84
CA CYS A 112 -2.33 -0.09 2.27
C CYS A 112 -2.99 -1.27 2.97
N ILE A 113 -2.22 -1.94 3.83
CA ILE A 113 -2.69 -3.10 4.56
C ILE A 113 -3.53 -2.63 5.75
N LYS A 114 -4.70 -3.23 5.86
CA LYS A 114 -5.53 -3.28 7.05
C LYS A 114 -5.55 -4.72 7.52
N SER A 115 -5.65 -4.93 8.83
CA SER A 115 -5.96 -6.25 9.36
C SER A 115 -6.67 -6.11 10.69
N LYS A 116 -7.70 -6.93 10.90
CA LYS A 116 -8.36 -7.04 12.21
C LYS A 116 -7.55 -7.91 13.17
N THR A 117 -6.72 -8.81 12.65
CA THR A 117 -6.01 -9.82 13.45
C THR A 117 -4.50 -9.60 13.52
N TRP A 118 -3.91 -8.94 12.51
CA TRP A 118 -2.47 -8.69 12.40
C TRP A 118 -1.63 -9.95 12.65
N ASN A 119 -2.09 -11.11 12.15
CA ASN A 119 -1.33 -12.33 12.25
C ASN A 119 -0.11 -12.24 11.33
N THR A 120 1.06 -12.60 11.85
CA THR A 120 2.28 -12.81 11.05
C THR A 120 2.44 -14.31 10.76
N PRO A 121 3.19 -14.70 9.71
CA PRO A 121 3.58 -16.08 9.47
C PRO A 121 4.36 -16.67 10.65
N ASP A 122 4.28 -17.99 10.81
CA ASP A 122 4.92 -18.70 11.93
C ASP A 122 6.45 -18.78 11.78
N ASP A 123 6.96 -18.80 10.54
CA ASP A 123 8.41 -18.81 10.25
C ASP A 123 8.86 -17.44 9.71
N PRO A 124 9.66 -16.67 10.48
CA PRO A 124 10.18 -15.38 10.05
C PRO A 124 11.36 -15.49 9.08
N ASP A 125 11.99 -16.67 8.95
CA ASP A 125 13.18 -16.86 8.13
C ASP A 125 12.87 -17.31 6.69
N GLU A 126 11.60 -17.61 6.38
CA GLU A 126 11.15 -17.85 5.01
C GLU A 126 10.77 -16.54 4.30
N ALA A 127 11.20 -16.42 3.04
CA ALA A 127 10.77 -15.32 2.19
C ALA A 127 9.28 -15.50 1.89
N TRP A 128 8.48 -14.50 2.23
CA TRP A 128 7.05 -14.50 1.97
C TRP A 128 6.66 -13.29 1.13
N LYS A 129 5.52 -13.39 0.47
CA LYS A 129 4.96 -12.33 -0.37
C LYS A 129 3.48 -12.16 -0.07
N ILE A 130 2.97 -10.96 -0.35
CA ILE A 130 1.54 -10.71 -0.37
C ILE A 130 1.09 -10.84 -1.82
N GLN A 131 0.08 -11.66 -2.02
CA GLN A 131 -0.47 -11.90 -3.33
C GLN A 131 -1.91 -11.43 -3.40
N ILE A 132 -2.23 -10.72 -4.48
CA ILE A 132 -3.61 -10.44 -4.84
C ILE A 132 -4.11 -11.49 -5.84
N PRO A 133 -5.38 -11.92 -5.76
CA PRO A 133 -5.99 -12.73 -6.82
C PRO A 133 -5.95 -11.98 -8.15
N ASP A 134 -5.71 -12.68 -9.26
CA ASP A 134 -5.87 -12.11 -10.59
C ASP A 134 -7.33 -11.61 -10.74
N LEU A 135 -7.47 -10.33 -11.07
CA LEU A 135 -8.76 -9.69 -11.28
C LEU A 135 -9.40 -10.14 -12.61
N ASN A 136 -8.66 -10.86 -13.46
CA ASN A 136 -9.19 -11.52 -14.65
C ASN A 136 -9.90 -12.83 -14.26
N PRO A 137 -11.24 -12.93 -14.36
CA PRO A 137 -11.97 -14.13 -13.97
C PRO A 137 -11.69 -15.36 -14.86
N LYS A 138 -11.00 -15.19 -16.01
CA LYS A 138 -10.57 -16.28 -16.88
C LYS A 138 -9.20 -16.85 -16.50
N ARG A 139 -8.46 -16.19 -15.61
CA ARG A 139 -7.14 -16.60 -15.15
C ARG A 139 -7.21 -16.85 -13.63
N SER A 140 -6.74 -18.01 -13.19
CA SER A 140 -6.67 -18.36 -11.77
C SER A 140 -5.25 -18.17 -11.22
N GLN A 141 -4.58 -17.09 -11.62
CA GLN A 141 -3.24 -16.78 -11.13
C GLN A 141 -3.32 -15.80 -9.95
N THR A 142 -2.27 -15.76 -9.16
CA THR A 142 -2.07 -14.74 -8.13
C THR A 142 -0.92 -13.85 -8.56
N THR A 143 -0.95 -12.57 -8.19
CA THR A 143 0.10 -11.61 -8.53
C THR A 143 0.69 -11.03 -7.26
N ASP A 144 2.02 -11.04 -7.17
CA ASP A 144 2.76 -10.41 -6.07
C ASP A 144 2.58 -8.89 -6.12
N ILE A 145 2.37 -8.25 -4.97
CA ILE A 145 2.36 -6.79 -4.87
C ILE A 145 3.76 -6.26 -4.57
N GLU A 146 4.13 -5.15 -5.22
CA GLU A 146 5.47 -4.58 -5.09
C GLU A 146 5.54 -3.51 -4.00
N ASN A 147 4.46 -2.75 -3.76
CA ASN A 147 4.45 -1.64 -2.80
C ASN A 147 3.39 -1.85 -1.72
N ILE A 148 3.85 -1.97 -0.47
CA ILE A 148 2.99 -2.15 0.70
C ILE A 148 3.07 -0.91 1.57
N ALA A 149 1.91 -0.46 2.06
CA ALA A 149 1.81 0.63 3.01
C ALA A 149 1.15 0.19 4.32
N LEU A 150 1.54 0.85 5.41
CA LEU A 150 0.76 0.92 6.64
C LEU A 150 0.47 2.38 7.00
N GLU A 151 -0.69 2.63 7.58
CA GLU A 151 -0.99 3.95 8.14
C GLU A 151 -0.31 4.11 9.49
N PHE A 152 0.41 5.22 9.64
CA PHE A 152 1.00 5.60 10.91
C PHE A 152 -0.07 5.99 11.91
N ASP A 153 0.08 5.50 13.14
CA ASP A 153 -0.71 5.89 14.28
C ASP A 153 0.23 6.32 15.42
N GLU A 154 0.01 7.51 15.98
CA GLU A 154 0.88 8.07 17.02
C GLU A 154 0.98 7.20 18.28
N SER A 155 0.00 6.32 18.53
CA SER A 155 0.06 5.34 19.61
C SER A 155 1.18 4.31 19.43
N TRP A 156 1.80 4.20 18.24
CA TRP A 156 2.92 3.30 17.99
C TRP A 156 4.13 3.57 18.89
N ASN A 157 4.25 4.78 19.45
CA ASN A 157 5.29 5.12 20.42
C ASN A 157 4.98 4.69 21.87
N ARG A 158 3.80 4.15 22.16
CA ARG A 158 3.39 3.76 23.51
C ARG A 158 3.81 2.33 23.80
N ASP A 159 4.39 2.07 24.97
CA ASP A 159 4.71 0.71 25.43
C ASP A 159 5.56 -0.07 24.41
N ILE A 160 6.57 0.57 23.80
CA ILE A 160 7.50 -0.10 22.88
C ILE A 160 8.24 -1.22 23.64
N PRO A 161 8.21 -2.47 23.15
CA PRO A 161 8.94 -3.58 23.77
C PRO A 161 10.45 -3.37 23.80
N LYS A 162 11.13 -4.08 24.70
CA LYS A 162 12.60 -3.99 24.85
C LYS A 162 13.38 -4.83 23.82
N SER A 163 12.68 -5.67 23.07
CA SER A 163 13.25 -6.62 22.11
C SER A 163 12.56 -6.45 20.77
N TYR A 164 13.35 -6.46 19.70
CA TYR A 164 12.80 -6.43 18.34
C TYR A 164 11.90 -7.64 18.07
N VAL A 165 12.26 -8.81 18.58
CA VAL A 165 11.47 -10.05 18.44
C VAL A 165 10.11 -9.93 19.13
N ASP A 166 10.06 -9.30 20.31
CA ASP A 166 8.80 -9.09 21.03
C ASP A 166 7.89 -8.13 20.27
N LEU A 167 8.46 -7.06 19.70
CA LEU A 167 7.74 -6.11 18.86
C LEU A 167 7.20 -6.77 17.59
N MET A 168 8.03 -7.56 16.91
CA MET A 168 7.65 -8.32 15.72
C MET A 168 6.51 -9.32 15.99
N GLY A 169 6.46 -9.91 17.19
CA GLY A 169 5.39 -10.81 17.62
C GLY A 169 4.11 -10.11 18.06
N GLU A 170 4.05 -8.78 18.08
CA GLU A 170 2.82 -8.06 18.42
C GLU A 170 1.76 -8.23 17.33
N LYS A 171 0.54 -8.52 17.75
CA LYS A 171 -0.66 -8.53 16.87
C LYS A 171 -1.15 -7.10 16.62
N SER A 172 -0.29 -6.29 16.01
CA SER A 172 -0.52 -4.87 15.76
C SER A 172 0.08 -4.46 14.41
N ALA A 173 -0.36 -3.30 13.87
CA ALA A 173 0.21 -2.75 12.65
C ALA A 173 1.72 -2.52 12.76
N ARG A 174 2.22 -2.00 13.90
CA ARG A 174 3.66 -1.80 14.13
C ARG A 174 4.43 -3.11 14.27
N GLY A 175 3.82 -4.16 14.82
CA GLY A 175 4.42 -5.50 14.86
C GLY A 175 4.56 -6.09 13.48
N PHE A 176 3.51 -5.98 12.67
CA PHE A 176 3.52 -6.37 11.26
C PHE A 176 4.55 -5.57 10.44
N LEU A 177 4.68 -4.26 10.67
CA LEU A 177 5.70 -3.42 10.05
C LEU A 177 7.12 -3.87 10.44
N SER A 178 7.34 -4.20 11.71
CA SER A 178 8.62 -4.72 12.19
C SER A 178 8.96 -6.07 11.54
N TYR A 179 7.94 -6.90 11.32
CA TYR A 179 8.08 -8.15 10.58
C TYR A 179 8.45 -7.93 9.11
N LEU A 180 7.86 -6.93 8.43
CA LEU A 180 8.22 -6.55 7.06
C LEU A 180 9.70 -6.14 6.96
N PHE A 181 10.20 -5.33 7.88
CA PHE A 181 11.62 -4.92 7.87
C PHE A 181 12.56 -6.09 8.15
N TYR A 182 12.21 -6.99 9.08
CA TYR A 182 13.00 -8.20 9.32
C TYR A 182 13.08 -9.07 8.05
N ASN A 183 11.97 -9.26 7.35
CA ASN A 183 11.98 -10.02 6.11
C ASN A 183 12.82 -9.33 5.02
N LYS A 184 12.70 -8.00 4.91
CA LYS A 184 13.47 -7.18 3.97
C LYS A 184 14.98 -7.26 4.23
N SER A 185 15.41 -7.27 5.48
CA SER A 185 16.83 -7.39 5.82
C SER A 185 17.41 -8.77 5.46
N ARG A 186 16.60 -9.83 5.54
CA ARG A 186 17.01 -11.20 5.22
C ARG A 186 17.00 -11.52 3.73
N HIS A 187 16.03 -10.99 2.99
CA HIS A 187 15.77 -11.40 1.60
C HIS A 187 15.99 -10.29 0.56
N GLY A 188 16.21 -9.05 1.00
CA GLY A 188 16.61 -7.94 0.15
C GLY A 188 15.60 -7.63 -0.96
N LEU A 189 16.07 -7.65 -2.21
CA LEU A 189 15.32 -7.22 -3.40
C LEU A 189 14.10 -8.08 -3.76
N THR A 190 13.94 -9.26 -3.16
CA THR A 190 12.77 -10.12 -3.40
C THR A 190 11.55 -9.75 -2.56
N THR A 191 11.73 -8.78 -1.65
CA THR A 191 10.69 -8.27 -0.75
C THR A 191 10.08 -6.96 -1.26
N PRO A 192 8.83 -6.68 -0.89
CA PRO A 192 8.14 -5.46 -1.29
C PRO A 192 8.81 -4.18 -0.77
N ASN A 193 8.54 -3.06 -1.45
CA ASN A 193 8.82 -1.72 -0.97
C ASN A 193 7.87 -1.37 0.18
N ILE A 194 8.42 -0.81 1.26
CA ILE A 194 7.68 -0.50 2.47
C ILE A 194 7.41 1.00 2.52
N TRP A 195 6.14 1.35 2.63
CA TRP A 195 5.62 2.70 2.72
C TRP A 195 4.91 2.93 4.06
N ILE A 196 4.96 4.15 4.56
CA ILE A 196 4.17 4.61 5.69
C ILE A 196 3.33 5.80 5.25
N ILE A 197 2.01 5.71 5.43
CA ILE A 197 1.07 6.81 5.14
C ILE A 197 0.82 7.59 6.43
N VAL A 198 1.10 8.88 6.40
CA VAL A 198 0.95 9.80 7.52
C VAL A 198 -0.21 10.76 7.22
N LYS A 199 -1.44 10.34 7.54
CA LYS A 199 -2.66 11.06 7.13
C LYS A 199 -2.85 12.43 7.78
N ASN A 200 -2.33 12.62 8.99
CA ASN A 200 -2.62 13.79 9.80
C ASN A 200 -1.37 14.64 10.08
N CYS A 201 -0.41 14.72 9.16
CA CYS A 201 0.75 15.59 9.34
C CYS A 201 0.73 16.80 8.42
N GLN A 202 1.02 17.95 9.01
CA GLN A 202 1.43 19.15 8.30
C GLN A 202 2.88 19.02 7.86
N TRP A 203 3.17 19.38 6.62
CA TRP A 203 4.50 19.22 6.05
C TRP A 203 4.79 20.34 5.05
N THR A 204 6.06 20.60 4.77
CA THR A 204 6.49 21.61 3.78
C THR A 204 7.32 20.96 2.69
N PHE A 205 7.25 21.55 1.50
CA PHE A 205 8.00 21.08 0.36
C PHE A 205 9.43 21.65 0.37
N GLU A 206 10.43 20.78 0.31
CA GLU A 206 11.82 21.22 0.23
C GLU A 206 12.16 21.63 -1.21
N HIS A 207 12.22 22.93 -1.47
CA HIS A 207 12.43 23.51 -2.82
C HIS A 207 13.77 23.15 -3.48
N HIS A 208 14.68 22.47 -2.80
CA HIS A 208 16.07 22.35 -3.24
C HIS A 208 16.39 21.12 -4.10
N ARG A 209 15.44 20.19 -4.33
CA ARG A 209 15.76 18.93 -5.05
C ARG A 209 14.88 18.50 -6.22
N SER A 210 13.77 19.15 -6.55
CA SER A 210 12.98 18.73 -7.72
C SER A 210 12.18 19.86 -8.39
N SER A 211 12.53 20.17 -9.63
CA SER A 211 11.80 21.07 -10.53
C SER A 211 10.71 20.35 -11.35
N ARG A 212 10.18 19.23 -10.85
CA ARG A 212 9.04 18.51 -11.42
C ARG A 212 7.93 18.47 -10.39
N THR A 213 6.69 18.62 -10.85
CA THR A 213 5.49 18.29 -10.08
C THR A 213 5.73 16.97 -9.34
N ALA A 214 5.70 17.00 -8.01
CA ALA A 214 5.91 15.81 -7.21
C ALA A 214 4.94 14.73 -7.68
N LYS A 215 5.47 13.52 -7.94
CA LYS A 215 4.67 12.35 -8.25
C LYS A 215 3.61 12.20 -7.16
N SER A 216 2.35 12.08 -7.57
CA SER A 216 1.24 11.90 -6.65
C SER A 216 0.66 10.51 -6.78
N TRP A 217 0.19 10.02 -5.64
CA TRP A 217 -0.60 8.81 -5.52
C TRP A 217 -1.97 9.22 -5.01
N HIS A 218 -3.02 8.56 -5.47
CA HIS A 218 -4.38 8.96 -5.12
C HIS A 218 -5.11 7.76 -4.54
N ASP A 219 -5.75 7.94 -3.38
CA ASP A 219 -6.87 7.07 -3.03
C ASP A 219 -8.16 7.61 -3.68
N TYR A 220 -9.33 7.34 -3.10
CA TYR A 220 -10.57 7.84 -3.65
C TYR A 220 -10.78 9.35 -3.48
N ASP A 221 -10.38 9.93 -2.34
CA ASP A 221 -10.71 11.31 -1.98
C ASP A 221 -9.48 12.20 -1.77
N THR A 222 -8.29 11.59 -1.69
CA THR A 222 -7.08 12.27 -1.25
C THR A 222 -5.91 12.02 -2.18
N ASP A 223 -5.29 13.12 -2.60
CA ASP A 223 -3.98 13.10 -3.23
C ASP A 223 -2.90 13.04 -2.16
N TYR A 224 -1.98 12.09 -2.31
CA TYR A 224 -0.79 11.91 -1.49
C TYR A 224 0.44 12.21 -2.32
N VAL A 225 1.48 12.65 -1.62
CA VAL A 225 2.80 12.87 -2.20
C VAL A 225 3.85 12.26 -1.31
N GLN A 226 4.92 11.81 -1.95
CA GLN A 226 6.08 11.32 -1.22
C GLN A 226 6.72 12.49 -0.46
N ILE A 227 6.93 12.28 0.83
CA ILE A 227 7.64 13.21 1.69
C ILE A 227 8.94 12.57 2.18
N THR A 228 9.90 13.40 2.53
CA THR A 228 11.15 12.96 3.16
C THR A 228 11.19 13.55 4.56
N PRO A 229 10.78 12.80 5.60
CA PRO A 229 11.03 13.23 6.96
C PRO A 229 12.55 13.35 7.17
N TYR A 230 12.96 14.38 7.88
CA TYR A 230 14.37 14.75 8.11
C TYR A 230 14.92 13.88 9.24
N PHE A 231 15.18 12.62 8.93
CA PHE A 231 15.83 11.69 9.86
C PHE A 231 17.28 12.13 10.13
N SER A 232 17.97 12.69 9.14
CA SER A 232 19.43 12.90 9.20
C SER A 232 19.90 14.37 9.12
N SER A 233 19.02 15.33 8.80
CA SER A 233 19.41 16.74 8.64
C SER A 233 19.11 17.58 9.89
N ARG A 234 20.17 17.95 10.63
CA ARG A 234 20.08 18.91 11.75
C ARG A 234 19.67 20.32 11.31
N HIS A 235 19.80 20.64 10.02
CA HIS A 235 19.46 21.96 9.47
C HIS A 235 17.96 22.13 9.17
N CYS A 236 17.18 21.04 9.16
CA CYS A 236 15.76 21.04 8.83
C CYS A 236 14.85 20.86 10.06
N LEU A 237 15.41 20.87 11.27
CA LEU A 237 14.74 20.52 12.55
C LEU A 237 13.60 21.47 12.97
N GLY A 238 13.33 22.53 12.20
CA GLY A 238 12.26 23.50 12.49
C GLY A 238 11.49 23.97 11.27
N THR A 239 11.75 23.42 10.08
CA THR A 239 11.10 23.84 8.83
C THR A 239 9.92 22.95 8.44
N HIS A 240 9.72 21.83 9.14
CA HIS A 240 8.79 20.78 8.71
C HIS A 240 7.96 20.14 9.84
N ASP A 241 8.28 20.36 11.13
CA ASP A 241 7.48 19.84 12.25
C ASP A 241 6.59 20.96 12.79
N PHE A 242 5.32 20.96 12.37
CA PHE A 242 4.35 21.99 12.76
C PHE A 242 3.37 21.50 13.82
N ASP A 243 3.11 20.19 13.84
CA ASP A 243 2.09 19.55 14.66
C ASP A 243 2.62 18.40 15.53
N GLY A 244 3.91 18.06 15.46
CA GLY A 244 4.55 17.01 16.25
C GLY A 244 4.39 15.61 15.66
N VAL A 245 3.61 15.43 14.59
CA VAL A 245 3.30 14.11 14.04
C VAL A 245 4.53 13.49 13.37
N LEU A 246 5.31 14.29 12.63
CA LEU A 246 6.54 13.83 12.01
C LEU A 246 7.64 13.54 13.03
N GLU A 247 7.71 14.27 14.14
CA GLU A 247 8.63 13.94 15.25
C GLU A 247 8.21 12.67 15.99
N ASN A 248 6.91 12.41 16.16
CA ASN A 248 6.42 11.14 16.69
C ASN A 248 6.78 9.97 15.75
N LEU A 249 6.58 10.14 14.44
CA LEU A 249 6.99 9.14 13.45
C LEU A 249 8.51 8.90 13.50
N LYS A 250 9.30 9.97 13.58
CA LYS A 250 10.75 9.89 13.68
C LYS A 250 11.21 9.14 14.92
N THR A 251 10.61 9.45 16.06
CA THR A 251 10.88 8.76 17.33
C THR A 251 10.64 7.26 17.21
N PHE A 252 9.55 6.87 16.55
CA PHE A 252 9.21 5.47 16.33
C PHE A 252 10.23 4.76 15.41
N ILE A 253 10.57 5.37 14.26
CA ILE A 253 11.55 4.80 13.33
C ILE A 253 12.94 4.67 13.97
N SER A 254 13.40 5.67 14.72
CA SER A 254 14.66 5.58 15.46
C SER A 254 14.64 4.49 16.52
N ALA A 255 13.53 4.33 17.25
CA ALA A 255 13.39 3.25 18.21
C ALA A 255 13.43 1.86 17.54
N LEU A 256 12.82 1.72 16.36
CA LEU A 256 12.91 0.50 15.55
C LEU A 256 14.34 0.18 15.14
N ASP A 257 15.09 1.17 14.62
CA ASP A 257 16.49 1.01 14.24
C ASP A 257 17.35 0.57 15.44
N ASP A 258 17.18 1.22 16.59
CA ASP A 258 17.91 0.88 17.81
C ASP A 258 17.61 -0.55 18.29
N LEU A 259 16.34 -0.95 18.26
CA LEU A 259 15.92 -2.32 18.62
C LEU A 259 16.48 -3.35 17.63
N TYR A 260 16.46 -3.04 16.33
CA TYR A 260 16.96 -3.93 15.28
C TYR A 260 18.47 -4.16 15.43
N LYS A 261 19.25 -3.08 15.57
CA LYS A 261 20.70 -3.13 15.82
C LYS A 261 21.02 -3.89 17.11
N ALA A 262 20.25 -3.68 18.17
CA ALA A 262 20.42 -4.43 19.42
C ALA A 262 20.15 -5.93 19.24
N ASN A 263 19.23 -6.32 18.36
CA ASN A 263 18.92 -7.71 18.05
C ASN A 263 20.05 -8.39 17.25
N GLU A 264 20.56 -7.75 16.20
CA GLU A 264 21.68 -8.29 15.40
C GLU A 264 22.93 -8.53 16.26
N ASN A 265 23.25 -7.59 17.14
CA ASN A 265 24.38 -7.69 18.06
C ASN A 265 24.27 -8.88 19.04
N ARG A 266 23.03 -9.30 19.39
CA ARG A 266 22.79 -10.43 20.31
C ARG A 266 22.86 -11.79 19.62
N HIS A 267 22.37 -11.88 18.39
CA HIS A 267 22.42 -13.12 17.63
C HIS A 267 23.82 -13.40 17.09
N GLY A 268 24.71 -12.41 17.08
CA GLY A 268 26.02 -12.52 16.47
C GLY A 268 25.87 -12.64 14.95
N ASN A 269 26.86 -12.18 14.20
CA ASN A 269 26.93 -12.41 12.77
C ASN A 269 27.05 -13.92 12.47
N LEU A 270 25.93 -14.66 12.52
CA LEU A 270 25.85 -16.06 12.15
C LEU A 270 26.01 -16.26 10.63
N HIS A 271 26.14 -15.16 9.88
CA HIS A 271 26.51 -15.12 8.47
C HIS A 271 27.79 -14.30 8.25
N TRP A 272 28.85 -14.56 9.02
CA TRP A 272 30.20 -14.07 8.66
C TRP A 272 30.70 -14.84 7.42
N CYS A 273 30.22 -14.45 6.24
CA CYS A 273 30.83 -14.83 4.97
C CYS A 273 31.83 -13.72 4.60
N PRO A 274 33.17 -13.96 4.57
CA PRO A 274 34.18 -12.91 4.49
C PRO A 274 34.25 -12.14 3.17
N CYS A 275 33.28 -12.30 2.28
CA CYS A 275 33.34 -11.88 0.88
C CYS A 275 32.23 -10.92 0.44
N GLN A 276 31.35 -10.47 1.33
CA GLN A 276 30.35 -9.46 0.98
C GLN A 276 30.40 -8.32 2.01
N ASP A 277 30.91 -7.17 1.57
CA ASP A 277 30.59 -5.87 2.17
C ASP A 277 29.08 -5.66 1.99
N TYR A 278 28.27 -6.17 2.92
CA TYR A 278 26.90 -5.70 3.04
C TYR A 278 26.94 -4.45 3.89
N ASP A 279 26.50 -3.32 3.32
CA ASP A 279 26.10 -2.16 4.10
C ASP A 279 25.13 -2.61 5.19
N GLU A 280 25.31 -2.11 6.42
CA GLU A 280 24.47 -2.43 7.58
C GLU A 280 23.01 -2.07 7.23
N PHE A 281 22.07 -3.00 7.43
CA PHE A 281 20.66 -2.74 7.10
C PHE A 281 20.09 -1.69 8.04
N GLU A 282 19.75 -0.52 7.51
CA GLU A 282 19.10 0.55 8.25
C GLU A 282 17.61 0.66 7.87
N ILE A 283 16.72 0.58 8.86
CA ILE A 283 15.27 0.67 8.65
C ILE A 283 14.92 2.05 8.08
N SER A 284 15.53 3.12 8.59
CA SER A 284 15.28 4.50 8.14
C SER A 284 15.54 4.72 6.64
N GLU A 285 16.47 3.95 6.04
CA GLU A 285 16.80 4.02 4.61
C GLU A 285 15.92 3.11 3.74
N ASN A 286 15.23 2.14 4.35
CA ASN A 286 14.44 1.11 3.68
C ASN A 286 12.92 1.36 3.73
N VAL A 287 12.52 2.57 4.13
CA VAL A 287 11.12 2.99 4.25
C VAL A 287 10.86 4.30 3.51
N GLN A 288 9.70 4.38 2.88
CA GLN A 288 9.22 5.56 2.16
C GLN A 288 7.97 6.13 2.84
N PHE A 289 7.70 7.42 2.65
CA PHE A 289 6.64 8.10 3.39
C PHE A 289 5.71 8.85 2.44
N LEU A 290 4.41 8.79 2.72
CA LEU A 290 3.37 9.54 2.04
C LEU A 290 2.64 10.44 3.02
N ALA A 291 2.31 11.65 2.58
CA ALA A 291 1.42 12.54 3.30
C ALA A 291 0.40 13.18 2.34
N PRO A 292 -0.80 13.56 2.82
CA PRO A 292 -1.79 14.22 1.99
C PRO A 292 -1.27 15.56 1.47
N ARG A 293 -1.48 15.81 0.17
CA ARG A 293 -1.10 17.06 -0.50
C ARG A 293 -1.80 18.27 0.10
N HIS A 294 -3.05 18.13 0.53
CA HIS A 294 -3.82 19.23 1.12
C HIS A 294 -3.32 19.66 2.51
N MET A 295 -2.47 18.85 3.17
CA MET A 295 -1.82 19.21 4.44
C MET A 295 -0.47 19.92 4.24
N GLN A 296 -0.09 20.21 2.99
CA GLN A 296 1.12 20.96 2.68
C GLN A 296 0.98 22.41 3.13
N ILE A 297 1.99 22.90 3.87
CA ILE A 297 2.14 24.31 4.24
C ILE A 297 3.08 24.99 3.25
N GLU A 298 2.68 26.17 2.79
CA GLU A 298 3.57 27.10 2.07
C GLU A 298 4.20 28.06 3.09
N LEU A 299 5.53 28.13 3.12
CA LEU A 299 6.30 29.02 4.00
C LEU A 299 6.64 30.35 3.30
#